data_AF-A0A8T5TUI7-F1
#
_entry.id   AF-A0A8T5TUI7-F1
#
_cell.length_a   1.000
_cell.length_b   1.000
_cell.length_c   1.000
_cell.angle_alpha   90.00
_cell.angle_beta   90.00
_cell.angle_gamma   90.00
#
_symmetry.space_group_name_H-M   'P 1'
#
loop_
_entity.id
_entity.type
_entity.pdbx_description
1 polymer ?
#
loop_
_entity_poly.entity_id
_entity_poly.type
_entity_poly.pdbx_seq_one_letter_code
_entity_poly.pdbx_strand_id
1 'polypeptide(L)'
;MNKSNKEQTQFVKIKQEFAEKFLKLLKTKLPNEPFLDRRTKVIHEGAYVLFPLINDVEKVKLLIREISNQLNFELVNAEGIDEVNYDFRSIEEALVGELPENILELVPKSYDIIGKIAIVEFDLINTTSDKNVLSYKKKVAEALVSVNKSVEIVYEKKSEVKGRYRLKTLEVIYGNDNPETSHKENGCLFKLDVKNTYFTPRLVFERKRVSSSNFKKQEIIVDMFTGVGPFSIQIAKNNDVKIYAFDVNPSAYKYLNENIENNKMKGEVIAHNM
;
A
#
# COMPACT_ATOMS: atom_id res chain seq x y z
N MET A 1 22.19 12.27 10.17
CA MET A 1 23.09 11.93 9.06
C MET A 1 23.91 10.71 9.46
N ASN A 2 23.38 9.50 9.26
CA ASN A 2 24.14 8.27 9.42
C ASN A 2 24.62 7.85 8.03
N LYS A 3 25.94 7.79 7.83
CA LYS A 3 26.54 7.11 6.69
C LYS A 3 26.09 5.65 6.77
N SER A 4 25.22 5.23 5.86
CA SER A 4 24.82 3.82 5.74
C SER A 4 26.06 2.99 5.43
N ASN A 5 26.24 1.87 6.13
CA ASN A 5 27.00 0.76 5.59
C ASN A 5 26.29 0.35 4.29
N LYS A 6 26.76 0.85 3.15
CA LYS A 6 26.22 0.40 1.86
C LYS A 6 26.68 -1.04 1.66
N GLU A 7 25.73 -1.96 1.59
CA GLU A 7 26.01 -3.36 1.26
C GLU A 7 26.72 -3.42 -0.10
N GLN A 8 27.76 -4.26 -0.20
CA GLN A 8 28.40 -4.52 -1.48
C GLN A 8 27.45 -5.34 -2.34
N THR A 9 27.05 -4.81 -3.50
CA THR A 9 26.23 -5.51 -4.48
C THR A 9 27.12 -6.23 -5.47
N GLN A 10 26.78 -7.46 -5.81
CA GLN A 10 27.45 -8.20 -6.88
C GLN A 10 26.87 -7.81 -8.24
N PHE A 11 27.73 -7.59 -9.23
CA PHE A 11 27.34 -7.21 -10.59
C PHE A 11 27.92 -8.20 -11.60
N VAL A 12 27.16 -8.42 -12.68
CA VAL A 12 27.70 -8.95 -13.94
C VAL A 12 28.24 -7.79 -14.74
N LYS A 13 29.55 -7.71 -14.86
CA LYS A 13 30.25 -6.75 -15.72
C LYS A 13 30.44 -7.35 -17.10
N ILE A 14 29.87 -6.70 -18.12
CA ILE A 14 29.94 -7.13 -19.51
C ILE A 14 30.32 -5.96 -20.42
N LYS A 15 30.99 -6.22 -21.54
CA LYS A 15 31.24 -5.16 -22.54
C LYS A 15 29.91 -4.64 -23.09
N GLN A 16 29.83 -3.33 -23.31
CA GLN A 16 28.61 -2.65 -23.74
C GLN A 16 28.02 -3.23 -25.04
N GLU A 17 28.87 -3.65 -25.98
CA GLU A 17 28.47 -4.30 -27.24
C GLU A 17 27.67 -5.60 -27.05
N PHE A 18 27.79 -6.26 -25.89
CA PHE A 18 27.06 -7.50 -25.56
C PHE A 18 25.93 -7.30 -24.57
N ALA A 19 25.67 -6.08 -24.09
CA ALA A 19 24.65 -5.79 -23.09
C ALA A 19 23.24 -6.19 -23.55
N GLU A 20 22.86 -5.86 -24.80
CA GLU A 20 21.56 -6.25 -25.36
C GLU A 20 21.44 -7.77 -25.50
N LYS A 21 22.52 -8.44 -25.92
CA LYS A 21 22.56 -9.90 -26.04
C LYS A 21 22.35 -10.56 -24.68
N PHE A 22 22.98 -10.04 -23.63
CA PHE A 22 22.77 -10.50 -22.25
C PHE A 22 21.32 -10.37 -21.81
N LEU A 23 20.71 -9.19 -21.97
CA LEU A 23 19.30 -8.98 -21.62
C LEU A 23 18.35 -9.88 -22.42
N LYS A 24 18.66 -10.15 -23.69
CA LYS A 24 17.90 -11.08 -24.52
C LYS A 24 18.01 -12.52 -23.99
N LEU A 25 19.20 -12.96 -23.58
CA LEU A 25 19.40 -14.30 -23.01
C LEU A 25 18.62 -14.50 -21.71
N LEU A 26 18.62 -13.51 -20.82
CA LEU A 26 17.79 -13.53 -19.63
C LEU A 26 16.31 -13.72 -19.99
N LYS A 27 15.80 -12.96 -20.97
CA LYS A 27 14.41 -13.08 -21.40
C LYS A 27 14.08 -14.42 -22.06
N THR A 28 14.98 -15.01 -22.84
CA THR A 28 14.67 -16.21 -23.63
C THR A 28 14.91 -17.51 -22.87
N LYS A 29 16.00 -17.61 -22.11
CA LYS A 29 16.36 -18.83 -21.40
C LYS A 29 15.79 -18.89 -19.99
N LEU A 30 15.51 -17.72 -19.44
CA LEU A 30 15.29 -17.51 -18.02
C LEU A 30 14.10 -16.54 -17.77
N PRO A 31 12.96 -16.72 -18.46
CA PRO A 31 11.88 -15.71 -18.52
C PRO A 31 11.19 -15.44 -17.19
N ASN A 32 11.17 -16.42 -16.29
CA ASN A 32 10.39 -16.37 -15.04
C ASN A 32 11.25 -16.15 -13.79
N GLU A 33 12.55 -15.94 -13.95
CA GLU A 33 13.48 -15.85 -12.82
C GLU A 33 14.11 -14.46 -12.73
N PRO A 34 13.97 -13.76 -11.59
CA PRO A 34 14.50 -12.42 -11.41
C PRO A 34 16.00 -12.49 -11.09
N PHE A 35 16.88 -12.53 -12.08
CA PHE A 35 18.33 -12.58 -11.82
C PHE A 35 18.97 -11.21 -11.55
N LEU A 36 18.32 -10.13 -12.00
CA LEU A 36 18.82 -8.78 -11.82
C LEU A 36 18.12 -8.12 -10.63
N ASP A 37 18.89 -7.50 -9.75
CA ASP A 37 18.36 -6.66 -8.68
C ASP A 37 17.90 -5.32 -9.26
N ARG A 38 16.59 -5.18 -9.45
CA ARG A 38 16.00 -3.97 -10.02
C ARG A 38 16.01 -2.77 -9.06
N ARG A 39 16.30 -2.99 -7.78
CA ARG A 39 16.47 -1.93 -6.78
C ARG A 39 17.79 -1.18 -6.95
N THR A 40 18.77 -1.80 -7.60
CA THR A 40 20.08 -1.21 -7.86
C THR A 40 20.15 -0.76 -9.33
N LYS A 41 20.77 0.40 -9.58
CA LYS A 41 20.98 0.92 -10.93
C LYS A 41 21.96 0.06 -11.71
N VAL A 42 21.68 -0.07 -13.01
CA VAL A 42 22.68 -0.51 -13.99
C VAL A 42 23.73 0.60 -14.11
N ILE A 43 25.01 0.25 -13.94
CA ILE A 43 26.11 1.22 -13.98
C ILE A 43 26.79 1.12 -15.35
N HIS A 44 26.99 2.27 -16.00
CA HIS A 44 27.73 2.37 -17.26
C HIS A 44 29.13 2.91 -16.98
N GLU A 45 30.16 2.09 -17.21
CA GLU A 45 31.57 2.40 -16.95
C GLU A 45 32.40 2.25 -18.23
N GLY A 46 32.55 3.34 -18.99
CA GLY A 46 33.34 3.34 -20.22
C GLY A 46 32.82 2.32 -21.23
N ALA A 47 33.62 1.30 -21.55
CA ALA A 47 33.26 0.23 -22.48
C ALA A 47 32.45 -0.92 -21.84
N TYR A 48 32.10 -0.81 -20.57
CA TYR A 48 31.42 -1.85 -19.80
C TYR A 48 30.09 -1.38 -19.23
N VAL A 49 29.21 -2.35 -19.01
CA VAL A 49 27.92 -2.20 -18.33
C VAL A 49 27.89 -3.21 -17.19
N LEU A 50 27.53 -2.75 -16.00
CA LEU A 50 27.42 -3.56 -14.79
C LEU A 50 25.94 -3.75 -14.48
N PHE A 51 25.47 -4.98 -14.58
CA PHE A 51 24.12 -5.37 -14.23
C PHE A 51 24.08 -5.92 -12.79
N PRO A 52 23.35 -5.29 -11.86
CA PRO A 52 23.28 -5.74 -10.48
C PRO A 52 22.55 -7.07 -10.37
N LEU A 53 23.09 -8.00 -9.59
CA LEU A 53 22.52 -9.32 -9.34
C LEU A 53 21.69 -9.33 -8.06
N ILE A 54 20.67 -10.18 -8.03
CA ILE A 54 19.95 -10.47 -6.79
C ILE A 54 20.86 -11.13 -5.76
N ASN A 55 20.55 -10.93 -4.48
CA ASN A 55 21.25 -11.56 -3.36
C ASN A 55 20.72 -13.00 -3.11
N ASP A 56 20.81 -13.86 -4.13
CA ASP A 56 20.47 -15.29 -4.07
C ASP A 56 21.58 -16.10 -4.72
N VAL A 57 22.34 -16.81 -3.90
CA VAL A 57 23.53 -17.54 -4.32
C VAL A 57 23.20 -18.65 -5.33
N GLU A 58 22.10 -19.37 -5.16
CA GLU A 58 21.76 -20.51 -6.02
C GLU A 58 21.24 -20.03 -7.37
N LYS A 59 20.43 -18.96 -7.39
CA LYS A 59 20.00 -18.33 -8.65
C LYS A 59 21.18 -17.71 -9.39
N VAL A 60 22.09 -17.03 -8.70
CA VAL A 60 23.28 -16.48 -9.34
C VAL A 60 24.16 -17.60 -9.95
N LYS A 61 24.34 -18.73 -9.25
CA LYS A 61 25.04 -19.90 -9.82
C LYS A 61 24.34 -20.44 -11.07
N LEU A 62 23.01 -20.55 -11.07
CA LEU A 62 22.23 -20.99 -12.22
C LEU A 62 22.42 -20.05 -13.42
N LEU A 63 22.34 -18.72 -13.19
CA LEU A 63 22.59 -17.71 -14.21
C LEU A 63 23.98 -17.91 -14.82
N ILE A 64 25.02 -17.97 -13.98
CA ILE A 64 26.42 -18.13 -14.40
C ILE A 64 26.55 -19.33 -15.33
N ARG A 65 26.00 -20.49 -14.95
CA ARG A 65 26.04 -21.71 -15.78
C ARG A 65 25.42 -21.50 -17.17
N GLU A 66 24.29 -20.80 -17.24
CA GLU A 66 23.56 -20.59 -18.51
C GLU A 66 24.25 -19.61 -19.47
N ILE A 67 24.94 -18.61 -18.94
CA ILE A 67 25.56 -17.54 -19.73
C ILE A 67 27.05 -17.76 -20.02
N SER A 68 27.76 -18.57 -19.20
CA SER A 68 29.21 -18.81 -19.32
C SER A 68 29.65 -19.32 -20.68
N ASN A 69 28.81 -20.10 -21.36
CA ASN A 69 29.13 -20.66 -22.68
C ASN A 69 28.77 -19.73 -23.85
N GLN A 70 28.22 -18.54 -23.58
CA GLN A 70 27.65 -17.67 -24.63
C GLN A 70 28.15 -16.23 -24.59
N LEU A 71 28.70 -15.80 -23.45
CA LEU A 71 29.15 -14.44 -23.18
C LEU A 71 30.39 -14.47 -22.28
N ASN A 72 31.34 -13.57 -22.58
CA ASN A 72 32.42 -13.25 -21.66
C ASN A 72 31.92 -12.16 -20.70
N PHE A 73 32.00 -12.44 -19.39
CA PHE A 73 31.62 -11.52 -18.34
C PHE A 73 32.55 -11.69 -17.12
N GLU A 74 32.53 -10.72 -16.22
CA GLU A 74 33.24 -10.73 -14.94
C GLU A 74 32.23 -10.49 -13.81
N LEU A 75 32.40 -11.16 -12.68
CA LEU A 75 31.63 -10.86 -11.47
C LEU A 75 32.42 -9.89 -10.62
N VAL A 76 31.85 -8.73 -10.34
CA VAL A 76 32.49 -7.68 -9.54
C VAL A 76 31.60 -7.30 -8.38
N ASN A 77 32.20 -7.04 -7.22
CA ASN A 77 31.49 -6.45 -6.09
C ASN A 77 31.77 -4.95 -6.08
N ALA A 78 30.72 -4.15 -6.11
CA ALA A 78 30.82 -2.69 -6.10
C ALA A 78 29.73 -2.10 -5.19
N GLU A 79 29.85 -0.82 -4.86
CA GLU A 79 28.77 -0.13 -4.15
C GLU A 79 27.56 0.03 -5.08
N GLY A 80 26.42 -0.50 -4.64
CA GLY A 80 25.13 -0.28 -5.29
C GLY A 80 24.73 1.20 -5.24
N ILE A 81 24.11 1.66 -6.33
CA ILE A 81 23.39 2.94 -6.37
C ILE A 81 21.90 2.61 -6.47
N ASP A 82 21.09 3.07 -5.52
CA ASP A 82 19.65 2.82 -5.55
C ASP A 82 18.99 3.37 -6.83
N GLU A 83 18.14 2.57 -7.45
CA GLU A 83 17.27 2.98 -8.55
C GLU A 83 16.09 3.77 -8.00
N VAL A 84 16.23 5.09 -8.03
CA VAL A 84 15.26 6.05 -7.48
C VAL A 84 13.86 5.92 -8.10
N ASN A 85 13.76 5.39 -9.32
CA ASN A 85 12.48 5.20 -10.03
C ASN A 85 11.96 3.75 -9.98
N TYR A 86 12.53 2.88 -9.13
CA TYR A 86 12.03 1.52 -9.02
C TYR A 86 10.70 1.49 -8.25
N ASP A 87 9.64 1.11 -8.96
CA ASP A 87 8.32 0.89 -8.37
C ASP A 87 8.11 -0.60 -8.11
N PHE A 88 8.05 -0.95 -6.83
CA PHE A 88 7.63 -2.27 -6.39
C PHE A 88 6.18 -2.52 -6.83
N ARG A 89 5.92 -3.68 -7.46
CA ARG A 89 4.56 -4.02 -7.93
C ARG A 89 3.69 -4.57 -6.81
N SER A 90 4.30 -5.08 -5.75
CA SER A 90 3.61 -5.58 -4.56
C SER A 90 4.49 -5.44 -3.32
N ILE A 91 3.86 -5.58 -2.14
CA ILE A 91 4.57 -5.56 -0.86
C ILE A 91 5.49 -6.75 -0.75
N GLU A 92 5.09 -7.92 -1.26
CA GLU A 92 5.93 -9.10 -1.28
C GLU A 92 7.22 -8.83 -2.05
N GLU A 93 7.14 -8.24 -3.26
CA GLU A 93 8.32 -7.85 -4.05
C GLU A 93 9.22 -6.88 -3.27
N ALA A 94 8.62 -5.96 -2.49
CA ALA A 94 9.36 -5.02 -1.65
C ALA A 94 10.04 -5.63 -0.43
N LEU A 95 9.59 -6.81 0.00
CA LEU A 95 10.12 -7.47 1.20
C LEU A 95 11.09 -8.62 0.90
N VAL A 96 11.19 -9.09 -0.35
CA VAL A 96 12.16 -10.13 -0.72
C VAL A 96 13.60 -9.66 -0.46
N GLY A 97 14.32 -10.45 0.35
CA GLY A 97 15.68 -10.11 0.81
C GLY A 97 15.72 -9.10 1.96
N GLU A 98 14.60 -8.46 2.29
CA GLU A 98 14.48 -7.58 3.46
C GLU A 98 14.10 -8.34 4.73
N LEU A 99 13.34 -9.44 4.58
CA LEU A 99 12.88 -10.29 5.67
C LEU A 99 13.33 -11.74 5.45
N PRO A 100 13.58 -12.50 6.54
CA PRO A 100 13.77 -13.95 6.44
C PRO A 100 12.56 -14.64 5.78
N GLU A 101 12.78 -15.71 5.03
CA GLU A 101 11.70 -16.42 4.30
C GLU A 101 10.56 -16.87 5.21
N ASN A 102 10.88 -17.42 6.39
CA ASN A 102 9.89 -17.83 7.37
C ASN A 102 9.06 -16.66 7.94
N ILE A 103 9.56 -15.42 7.87
CA ILE A 103 8.84 -14.21 8.27
C ILE A 103 8.01 -13.66 7.11
N LEU A 104 8.49 -13.78 5.87
CA LEU A 104 7.73 -13.38 4.67
C LEU A 104 6.37 -14.08 4.59
N GLU A 105 6.29 -15.35 4.96
CA GLU A 105 5.02 -16.10 5.00
C GLU A 105 4.01 -15.56 6.02
N LEU A 106 4.48 -14.86 7.05
CA LEU A 106 3.65 -14.27 8.10
C LEU A 106 3.21 -12.83 7.78
N VAL A 107 3.73 -12.23 6.71
CA VAL A 107 3.41 -10.85 6.32
C VAL A 107 1.91 -10.74 5.99
N PRO A 108 1.22 -9.67 6.44
CA PRO A 108 -0.18 -9.45 6.10
C PRO A 108 -0.39 -9.32 4.60
N LYS A 109 -1.27 -10.17 4.05
CA LYS A 109 -1.63 -10.18 2.62
C LYS A 109 -2.67 -9.13 2.23
N SER A 110 -3.26 -8.45 3.21
CA SER A 110 -4.29 -7.44 2.98
C SER A 110 -4.18 -6.30 3.98
N TYR A 111 -4.59 -5.12 3.54
CA TYR A 111 -4.58 -3.88 4.29
C TYR A 111 -5.64 -2.95 3.68
N ASP A 112 -6.11 -1.98 4.46
CA ASP A 112 -7.07 -0.98 4.01
C ASP A 112 -6.34 0.35 3.76
N ILE A 113 -6.58 0.99 2.61
CA ILE A 113 -6.15 2.37 2.34
C ILE A 113 -7.34 3.31 2.45
N ILE A 114 -7.21 4.35 3.28
CA ILE A 114 -8.17 5.42 3.49
C ILE A 114 -7.48 6.75 3.23
N GLY A 115 -7.59 7.26 2.00
CA GLY A 115 -6.91 8.48 1.59
C GLY A 115 -5.40 8.26 1.64
N LYS A 116 -4.71 9.04 2.48
CA LYS A 116 -3.26 8.96 2.69
C LYS A 116 -2.83 7.98 3.80
N ILE A 117 -3.77 7.26 4.39
CA ILE A 117 -3.53 6.38 5.54
C ILE A 117 -3.69 4.92 5.12
N ALA A 118 -2.73 4.07 5.45
CA ALA A 118 -2.87 2.61 5.39
C ALA A 118 -3.10 2.03 6.79
N ILE A 119 -3.96 1.02 6.89
CA ILE A 119 -4.23 0.29 8.12
C ILE A 119 -3.98 -1.19 7.86
N VAL A 120 -3.07 -1.78 8.63
CA VAL A 120 -2.62 -3.16 8.49
C VAL A 120 -2.75 -3.91 9.81
N GLU A 121 -2.98 -5.21 9.75
CA GLU A 121 -3.16 -6.08 10.90
C GLU A 121 -2.09 -7.19 10.89
N PHE A 122 -1.33 -7.33 11.97
CA PHE A 122 -0.15 -8.20 12.06
C PHE A 122 -0.41 -9.49 12.84
N ASP A 123 -1.57 -10.12 12.65
CA ASP A 123 -1.99 -11.29 13.45
C ASP A 123 -0.94 -12.41 13.46
N LEU A 124 -0.44 -12.79 12.29
CA LEU A 124 0.52 -13.90 12.15
C LEU A 124 1.92 -13.53 12.65
N ILE A 125 2.42 -12.35 12.27
CA ILE A 125 3.72 -11.84 12.75
C ILE A 125 3.75 -11.71 14.28
N ASN A 126 2.61 -11.42 14.91
CA ASN A 126 2.53 -11.36 16.38
C ASN A 126 2.62 -12.72 17.08
N THR A 127 2.46 -13.84 16.36
CA THR A 127 2.56 -15.18 16.95
C THR A 127 3.99 -15.73 17.04
N THR A 128 4.94 -15.12 16.33
CA THR A 128 6.34 -15.55 16.38
C THR A 128 7.03 -15.12 17.67
N SER A 129 7.96 -15.94 18.16
CA SER A 129 8.80 -15.65 19.32
C SER A 129 10.09 -14.88 18.97
N ASP A 130 10.25 -14.48 17.70
CA ASP A 130 11.39 -13.70 17.25
C ASP A 130 11.45 -12.33 17.96
N LYS A 131 12.62 -11.98 18.48
CA LYS A 131 12.83 -10.70 19.19
C LYS A 131 12.77 -9.49 18.25
N ASN A 132 12.88 -9.70 16.94
CA ASN A 132 12.91 -8.66 15.91
C ASN A 132 11.54 -8.29 15.33
N VAL A 133 10.43 -8.79 15.89
CA VAL A 133 9.04 -8.53 15.41
C VAL A 133 8.79 -7.06 15.09
N LEU A 134 9.20 -6.14 15.96
CA LEU A 134 8.99 -4.70 15.74
C LEU A 134 9.75 -4.19 14.51
N SER A 135 10.96 -4.70 14.26
CA SER A 135 11.75 -4.37 13.06
C SER A 135 11.05 -4.87 11.80
N TYR A 136 10.52 -6.10 11.84
CA TYR A 136 9.79 -6.67 10.70
C TYR A 136 8.54 -5.85 10.36
N LYS A 137 7.75 -5.46 11.37
CA LYS A 137 6.58 -4.58 11.17
C LYS A 137 6.94 -3.25 10.51
N LYS A 138 8.06 -2.64 10.92
CA LYS A 138 8.54 -1.40 10.31
C LYS A 138 8.91 -1.61 8.84
N LYS A 139 9.62 -2.68 8.50
CA LYS A 139 9.91 -3.03 7.10
C LYS A 139 8.65 -3.24 6.27
N VAL A 140 7.63 -3.90 6.83
CA VAL A 140 6.32 -4.03 6.15
C VAL A 140 5.66 -2.67 5.93
N ALA A 141 5.73 -1.77 6.90
CA ALA A 141 5.18 -0.41 6.77
C ALA A 141 5.94 0.43 5.74
N GLU A 142 7.26 0.32 5.68
CA GLU A 142 8.11 0.96 4.66
C GLU A 142 7.77 0.42 3.26
N ALA A 143 7.59 -0.90 3.13
CA ALA A 143 7.16 -1.55 1.89
C ALA A 143 5.75 -1.09 1.45
N LEU A 144 4.81 -0.93 2.40
CA LEU A 144 3.47 -0.41 2.12
C LEU A 144 3.51 0.96 1.46
N VAL A 145 4.36 1.86 1.97
CA VAL A 145 4.52 3.23 1.48
C VAL A 145 5.28 3.25 0.15
N SER A 146 6.29 2.39 -0.01
CA SER A 146 7.05 2.31 -1.26
C SER A 146 6.21 1.84 -2.43
N VAL A 147 5.27 0.91 -2.19
CA VAL A 147 4.30 0.40 -3.18
C VAL A 147 3.15 1.38 -3.40
N ASN A 148 2.64 2.02 -2.35
CA ASN A 148 1.48 2.92 -2.41
C ASN A 148 1.91 4.36 -2.17
N LYS A 149 2.38 5.05 -3.23
CA LYS A 149 2.97 6.40 -3.13
C LYS A 149 2.05 7.48 -2.52
N SER A 150 0.73 7.27 -2.50
CA SER A 150 -0.21 8.19 -1.86
C SER A 150 -0.30 8.04 -0.34
N VAL A 151 0.21 6.93 0.20
CA VAL A 151 0.20 6.65 1.64
C VAL A 151 1.35 7.39 2.30
N GLU A 152 1.04 8.16 3.33
CA GLU A 152 2.00 8.93 4.14
C GLU A 152 2.12 8.38 5.56
N ILE A 153 1.10 7.64 6.03
CA ILE A 153 0.99 7.15 7.41
C ILE A 153 0.50 5.70 7.38
N VAL A 154 1.12 4.85 8.20
CA VAL A 154 0.68 3.47 8.38
C VAL A 154 0.34 3.24 9.85
N TYR A 155 -0.87 2.74 10.10
CA TYR A 155 -1.32 2.28 11.40
C TYR A 155 -1.38 0.75 11.47
N GLU A 156 -0.98 0.20 12.61
CA GLU A 156 -1.30 -1.17 13.01
C GLU A 156 -2.67 -1.20 13.72
N LYS A 157 -3.57 -2.08 13.27
CA LYS A 157 -4.80 -2.43 14.00
C LYS A 157 -4.43 -3.33 15.18
N LYS A 158 -4.76 -2.89 16.40
CA LYS A 158 -4.46 -3.58 17.67
C LYS A 158 -5.68 -4.27 18.30
N SER A 159 -6.87 -4.00 17.80
CA SER A 159 -8.08 -4.58 18.35
C SER A 159 -9.13 -4.80 17.29
N GLU A 160 -10.01 -5.75 17.58
CA GLU A 160 -11.30 -5.85 16.91
C GLU A 160 -12.14 -4.58 17.08
N VAL A 161 -13.09 -4.42 16.16
CA VAL A 161 -14.05 -3.31 16.16
C VAL A 161 -15.04 -3.51 17.31
N LYS A 162 -15.03 -2.60 18.28
CA LYS A 162 -15.80 -2.76 19.53
C LYS A 162 -16.45 -1.46 20.03
N GLY A 163 -17.32 -1.62 21.01
CA GLY A 163 -17.97 -0.52 21.73
C GLY A 163 -19.10 0.15 20.95
N ARG A 164 -19.75 1.12 21.61
CA ARG A 164 -20.91 1.88 21.09
C ARG A 164 -20.62 2.58 19.76
N TYR A 165 -19.39 3.05 19.57
CA TYR A 165 -18.97 3.79 18.37
C TYR A 165 -18.26 2.92 17.32
N ARG A 166 -18.19 1.60 17.53
CA ARG A 166 -17.54 0.65 16.60
C ARG A 166 -16.14 1.11 16.20
N LEU A 167 -15.32 1.46 17.20
CA LEU A 167 -13.94 1.92 16.99
C LEU A 167 -12.95 0.76 17.15
N LYS A 168 -11.77 0.94 16.55
CA LYS A 168 -10.63 0.03 16.61
C LYS A 168 -9.44 0.80 17.20
N THR A 169 -8.60 0.13 17.99
CA THR A 169 -7.36 0.73 18.46
C THR A 169 -6.33 0.70 17.34
N LEU A 170 -5.75 1.86 17.01
CA LEU A 170 -4.74 2.03 15.98
C LEU A 170 -3.46 2.63 16.58
N GLU A 171 -2.33 2.01 16.30
CA GLU A 171 -1.00 2.51 16.69
C GLU A 171 -0.18 2.84 15.45
N VAL A 172 0.47 4.00 15.45
CA VAL A 172 1.30 4.41 14.31
C VAL A 172 2.54 3.54 14.23
N ILE A 173 2.86 3.03 13.04
CA ILE A 173 4.07 2.25 12.78
C ILE A 173 4.98 2.88 11.72
N TYR A 174 4.46 3.82 10.93
CA TYR A 174 5.19 4.64 9.98
C TYR A 174 4.54 6.01 9.82
N GLY A 175 5.35 7.05 9.64
CA GLY A 175 4.89 8.43 9.45
C GLY A 175 4.61 9.15 10.77
N ASN A 176 4.19 10.41 10.66
CA ASN A 176 3.79 11.21 11.82
C ASN A 176 2.36 10.84 12.22
N ASP A 177 2.09 10.75 13.53
CA ASP A 177 0.75 10.40 14.02
C ASP A 177 -0.25 11.52 13.70
N ASN A 178 -1.02 11.32 12.63
CA ASN A 178 -2.12 12.17 12.22
C ASN A 178 -3.26 11.29 11.67
N PRO A 179 -4.32 11.05 12.45
CA PRO A 179 -5.37 10.13 12.04
C PRO A 179 -6.39 10.75 11.08
N GLU A 180 -6.30 12.05 10.78
CA GLU A 180 -7.22 12.74 9.87
C GLU A 180 -6.77 12.58 8.41
N THR A 181 -7.71 12.28 7.51
CA THR A 181 -7.45 12.08 6.08
C THR A 181 -8.69 12.40 5.26
N SER A 182 -8.53 12.55 3.94
CA SER A 182 -9.65 12.60 3.00
C SER A 182 -9.60 11.43 2.03
N HIS A 183 -10.68 10.65 2.01
CA HIS A 183 -10.85 9.48 1.15
C HIS A 183 -11.78 9.81 -0.02
N LYS A 184 -11.39 9.42 -1.23
CA LYS A 184 -12.20 9.60 -2.44
C LYS A 184 -12.75 8.25 -2.87
N GLU A 185 -14.06 8.19 -3.07
CA GLU A 185 -14.72 7.03 -3.70
C GLU A 185 -16.01 7.46 -4.40
N ASN A 186 -16.37 6.78 -5.49
CA ASN A 186 -17.62 7.00 -6.23
C ASN A 186 -17.95 8.48 -6.52
N GLY A 187 -16.93 9.28 -6.82
CA GLY A 187 -17.08 10.72 -7.13
C GLY A 187 -17.39 11.62 -5.93
N CYS A 188 -17.25 11.10 -4.70
CA CYS A 188 -17.43 11.83 -3.45
C CYS A 188 -16.12 11.90 -2.66
N LEU A 189 -15.99 12.92 -1.81
CA LEU A 189 -14.86 13.14 -0.91
C LEU A 189 -15.32 13.02 0.55
N PHE A 190 -14.67 12.16 1.33
CA PHE A 190 -14.98 11.92 2.74
C PHE A 190 -13.78 12.28 3.60
N LYS A 191 -13.88 13.36 4.35
CA LYS A 191 -12.96 13.68 5.42
C LYS A 191 -13.35 12.91 6.67
N LEU A 192 -12.37 12.36 7.37
CA LEU A 192 -12.58 11.57 8.57
C LEU A 192 -11.31 11.43 9.41
N ASP A 193 -11.49 11.08 10.68
CA ASP A 193 -10.45 10.59 11.59
C ASP A 193 -10.58 9.07 11.73
N VAL A 194 -9.55 8.32 11.33
CA VAL A 194 -9.59 6.84 11.32
C VAL A 194 -9.55 6.18 12.70
N LYS A 195 -9.17 6.92 13.76
CA LYS A 195 -9.19 6.46 15.16
C LYS A 195 -10.54 6.74 15.81
N ASN A 196 -11.15 7.88 15.48
CA ASN A 196 -12.34 8.39 16.14
C ASN A 196 -13.64 8.18 15.36
N THR A 197 -13.58 7.60 14.16
CA THR A 197 -14.77 7.25 13.35
C THR A 197 -14.64 5.86 12.73
N TYR A 198 -15.79 5.24 12.46
CA TYR A 198 -15.84 3.99 11.69
C TYR A 198 -15.92 4.31 10.19
N PHE A 199 -15.00 3.74 9.42
CA PHE A 199 -15.02 3.74 7.97
C PHE A 199 -14.32 2.49 7.44
N THR A 200 -14.85 1.91 6.36
CA THR A 200 -14.19 0.85 5.61
C THR A 200 -14.27 1.13 4.11
N PRO A 201 -13.13 1.08 3.38
CA PRO A 201 -13.11 1.24 1.93
C PRO A 201 -13.69 0.00 1.22
N ARG A 202 -13.78 -1.15 1.90
CA ARG A 202 -14.26 -2.42 1.32
C ARG A 202 -15.71 -2.39 0.85
N LEU A 203 -16.51 -1.46 1.36
CA LEU A 203 -17.91 -1.28 1.00
C LEU A 203 -18.12 -0.36 -0.21
N VAL A 204 -17.06 0.05 -0.91
CA VAL A 204 -17.15 0.96 -2.07
C VAL A 204 -18.14 0.48 -3.14
N PHE A 205 -18.15 -0.81 -3.46
CA PHE A 205 -19.06 -1.38 -4.46
C PHE A 205 -20.50 -1.42 -3.96
N GLU A 206 -20.70 -1.71 -2.68
CA GLU A 206 -22.02 -1.76 -2.07
C GLU A 206 -22.66 -0.37 -2.01
N ARG A 207 -21.88 0.65 -1.65
CA ARG A 207 -22.32 2.05 -1.69
C ARG A 207 -22.65 2.51 -3.11
N LYS A 208 -21.84 2.11 -4.09
CA LYS A 208 -22.15 2.35 -5.51
C LYS A 208 -23.47 1.69 -5.91
N ARG A 209 -23.67 0.42 -5.55
CA ARG A 209 -24.89 -0.35 -5.84
C ARG A 209 -26.13 0.35 -5.28
N VAL A 210 -26.11 0.72 -4.01
CA VAL A 210 -27.24 1.39 -3.34
C VAL A 210 -27.48 2.79 -3.93
N SER A 211 -26.44 3.60 -4.10
CA SER A 211 -26.57 4.95 -4.66
C SER A 211 -27.06 5.00 -6.11
N SER A 212 -26.92 3.89 -6.86
CA SER A 212 -27.39 3.76 -8.24
C SER A 212 -28.78 3.14 -8.35
N SER A 213 -29.44 2.88 -7.22
CA SER A 213 -30.80 2.33 -7.20
C SER A 213 -31.82 3.35 -7.68
N ASN A 214 -32.99 2.88 -8.11
CA ASN A 214 -34.03 3.73 -8.66
C ASN A 214 -34.89 4.33 -7.54
N PHE A 215 -34.47 5.49 -7.03
CA PHE A 215 -35.23 6.27 -6.05
C PHE A 215 -36.26 7.17 -6.73
N LYS A 216 -37.40 7.40 -6.07
CA LYS A 216 -38.36 8.42 -6.50
C LYS A 216 -37.83 9.80 -6.15
N LYS A 217 -38.20 10.80 -6.95
CA LYS A 217 -37.90 12.21 -6.66
C LYS A 217 -38.49 12.59 -5.29
N GLN A 218 -37.71 13.28 -4.47
CA GLN A 218 -38.03 13.64 -3.08
C GLN A 218 -38.35 12.45 -2.15
N GLU A 219 -37.92 11.22 -2.49
CA GLU A 219 -38.06 10.09 -1.58
C GLU A 219 -37.33 10.35 -0.26
N ILE A 220 -37.96 9.96 0.86
CA ILE A 220 -37.41 10.13 2.20
C ILE A 220 -36.67 8.87 2.60
N ILE A 221 -35.40 9.01 2.93
CA ILE A 221 -34.52 7.92 3.36
C ILE A 221 -34.04 8.20 4.79
N VAL A 222 -33.97 7.14 5.60
CA VAL A 222 -33.41 7.20 6.95
C VAL A 222 -32.16 6.34 7.00
N ASP A 223 -31.02 6.96 7.26
CA ASP A 223 -29.75 6.29 7.48
C ASP A 223 -29.45 6.29 8.98
N MET A 224 -29.73 5.17 9.65
CA MET A 224 -29.69 5.07 11.12
C MET A 224 -28.26 5.03 11.70
N PHE A 225 -27.26 4.68 10.88
CA PHE A 225 -25.87 4.46 11.32
C PHE A 225 -24.90 5.01 10.27
N THR A 226 -25.03 6.31 10.02
CA THR A 226 -24.45 6.92 8.83
C THR A 226 -22.93 7.08 8.90
N GLY A 227 -22.33 7.04 10.10
CA GLY A 227 -20.92 7.33 10.30
C GLY A 227 -20.58 8.73 9.76
N VAL A 228 -19.57 8.79 8.89
CA VAL A 228 -19.17 10.03 8.20
C VAL A 228 -19.98 10.32 6.93
N GLY A 229 -21.07 9.59 6.70
CA GLY A 229 -22.02 9.79 5.60
C GLY A 229 -21.78 9.05 4.28
N PRO A 230 -21.00 7.96 4.17
CA PRO A 230 -20.62 7.46 2.85
C PRO A 230 -21.79 6.88 2.05
N PHE A 231 -22.83 6.33 2.69
CA PHE A 231 -24.07 5.95 2.00
C PHE A 231 -24.91 7.18 1.67
N SER A 232 -25.30 7.94 2.68
CA SER A 232 -26.17 9.11 2.55
C SER A 232 -25.69 10.09 1.47
N ILE A 233 -24.42 10.49 1.52
CA ILE A 233 -23.87 11.47 0.58
C ILE A 233 -23.83 10.91 -0.85
N GLN A 234 -23.49 9.63 -1.05
CA GLN A 234 -23.47 9.04 -2.40
C GLN A 234 -24.87 8.88 -2.98
N ILE A 235 -25.86 8.53 -2.16
CA ILE A 235 -27.26 8.46 -2.61
C ILE A 235 -27.73 9.85 -3.03
N ALA A 236 -27.55 10.87 -2.18
CA ALA A 236 -27.96 12.26 -2.47
C ALA A 236 -27.13 12.91 -3.59
N LYS A 237 -25.89 12.45 -3.84
CA LYS A 237 -25.07 12.87 -4.97
C LYS A 237 -25.73 12.55 -6.30
N ASN A 238 -26.29 11.34 -6.41
CA ASN A 238 -26.81 10.81 -7.67
C ASN A 238 -28.31 11.07 -7.86
N ASN A 239 -29.05 11.24 -6.76
CA ASN A 239 -30.51 11.27 -6.73
C ASN A 239 -31.04 12.52 -6.02
N ASP A 240 -32.17 13.02 -6.49
CA ASP A 240 -32.92 14.13 -5.87
C ASP A 240 -33.83 13.57 -4.77
N VAL A 241 -33.25 13.30 -3.59
CA VAL A 241 -33.90 12.66 -2.43
C VAL A 241 -33.65 13.46 -1.15
N LYS A 242 -34.42 13.19 -0.10
CA LYS A 242 -34.21 13.77 1.23
C LYS A 242 -33.78 12.70 2.23
N ILE A 243 -32.61 12.85 2.83
CA ILE A 243 -32.02 11.83 3.71
C ILE A 243 -31.86 12.39 5.11
N TYR A 244 -32.41 11.69 6.11
CA TYR A 244 -32.13 11.94 7.52
C TYR A 244 -31.06 10.95 7.98
N ALA A 245 -29.88 11.48 8.30
CA ALA A 245 -28.67 10.72 8.57
C ALA A 245 -28.30 10.85 10.05
N PHE A 246 -28.32 9.73 10.77
CA PHE A 246 -28.13 9.66 12.21
C PHE A 246 -26.83 8.94 12.53
N ASP A 247 -26.06 9.51 13.47
CA ASP A 247 -25.00 8.76 14.14
C ASP A 247 -24.91 9.15 15.61
N VAL A 248 -24.56 8.17 16.44
CA VAL A 248 -24.41 8.33 17.89
C VAL A 248 -23.01 8.85 18.26
N ASN A 249 -22.04 8.69 17.36
CA ASN A 249 -20.68 9.16 17.56
C ASN A 249 -20.57 10.66 17.19
N PRO A 250 -20.29 11.54 18.16
CA PRO A 250 -20.19 12.99 17.91
C PRO A 250 -19.06 13.35 16.94
N SER A 251 -17.96 12.57 16.91
CA SER A 251 -16.88 12.76 15.94
C SER A 251 -17.36 12.44 14.53
N ALA A 252 -18.13 11.36 14.36
CA ALA A 252 -18.69 10.99 13.07
C ALA A 252 -19.68 12.05 12.58
N TYR A 253 -20.55 12.56 13.47
CA TYR A 253 -21.45 13.67 13.19
C TYR A 253 -20.72 14.94 12.74
N LYS A 254 -19.62 15.31 13.41
CA LYS A 254 -18.79 16.45 12.98
C LYS A 254 -18.32 16.27 11.52
N TYR A 255 -17.72 15.13 11.21
CA TYR A 255 -17.24 14.85 9.85
C TYR A 255 -18.37 14.70 8.83
N LEU A 256 -19.54 14.19 9.22
CA LEU A 256 -20.72 14.13 8.38
C LEU A 256 -21.13 15.54 7.91
N ASN A 257 -21.20 16.52 8.82
CA ASN A 257 -21.51 17.91 8.45
C ASN A 257 -20.46 18.49 7.48
N GLU A 258 -19.17 18.32 7.78
CA GLU A 258 -18.09 18.74 6.87
C GLU A 258 -18.22 18.06 5.50
N ASN A 259 -18.57 16.77 5.47
CA ASN A 259 -18.71 16.02 4.22
C ASN A 259 -19.96 16.42 3.43
N ILE A 260 -21.06 16.78 4.09
CA ILE A 260 -22.25 17.34 3.44
C ILE A 260 -21.90 18.63 2.69
N GLU A 261 -21.15 19.53 3.33
CA GLU A 261 -20.71 20.80 2.73
C GLU A 261 -19.71 20.58 1.57
N ASN A 262 -18.79 19.62 1.73
CA ASN A 262 -17.74 19.35 0.75
C ASN A 262 -18.23 18.65 -0.53
N ASN A 263 -19.43 18.04 -0.50
CA ASN A 263 -19.97 17.30 -1.65
C ASN A 263 -21.16 18.01 -2.26
N LYS A 264 -21.03 18.43 -3.53
CA LYS A 264 -22.16 18.96 -4.31
C LYS A 264 -23.17 17.86 -4.61
N MET A 265 -24.32 17.87 -3.94
CA MET A 265 -25.38 16.85 -4.07
C MET A 265 -26.57 17.36 -4.88
N LYS A 266 -27.35 16.44 -5.46
CA LYS A 266 -28.65 16.75 -6.07
C LYS A 266 -29.74 16.83 -5.01
N GLY A 267 -29.75 15.83 -4.12
CA GLY A 267 -30.63 15.77 -2.97
C GLY A 267 -30.08 16.49 -1.74
N GLU A 268 -30.79 16.32 -0.63
CA GLU A 268 -30.52 16.93 0.67
C GLU A 268 -30.17 15.84 1.70
N VAL A 269 -29.14 16.08 2.52
CA VAL A 269 -28.80 15.24 3.67
C VAL A 269 -28.88 16.11 4.93
N ILE A 270 -29.67 15.67 5.91
CA ILE A 270 -29.86 16.34 7.19
C ILE A 270 -29.22 15.46 8.27
N ALA A 271 -28.17 16.00 8.89
CA ALA A 271 -27.39 15.30 9.90
C ALA A 271 -28.02 15.43 11.30
N HIS A 272 -28.02 14.33 12.05
CA HIS A 272 -28.44 14.27 13.44
C HIS A 272 -27.43 13.50 14.29
N ASN A 273 -27.13 14.02 15.48
CA ASN A 273 -26.40 13.30 16.52
C ASN A 273 -27.38 12.86 17.62
N MET A 274 -27.33 11.58 18.01
CA MET A 274 -28.19 10.99 19.05
C MET A 274 -27.39 10.54 20.28
#